data_AF-A0A562SGF3-F1
#
_entry.id   AF-A0A562SGF3-F1
#
_cell.length_a   1.000
_cell.length_b   1.000
_cell.length_c   1.000
_cell.angle_alpha   90.00
_cell.angle_beta   90.00
_cell.angle_gamma   90.00
#
_symmetry.space_group_name_H-M   'P 1'
#
loop_
_entity.id
_entity.type
_entity.pdbx_description
1 polymer ?
#
loop_
_entity_poly.entity_id
_entity_poly.type
_entity_poly.pdbx_seq_one_letter_code
_entity_poly.pdbx_strand_id
1 'polypeptide(L)'
;MFSDVDFLERLEILLDQPGMFNIQRVEDIQMIFTAEIHINRNESVGDWSLRFSRFVIEDCNTDLQNFDWSRIIRLYSGSDAHSIDLFKTLVKRFSESQVKR
;
A
#
# COMPACT_ATOMS: atom_id res chain seq x y z
N MET A 1 -15.93 10.73 10.08
CA MET A 1 -14.60 11.01 9.51
C MET A 1 -13.69 9.98 10.12
N PHE A 2 -13.30 8.95 9.37
CA PHE A 2 -12.40 7.91 9.89
C PHE A 2 -10.98 8.45 9.89
N SER A 3 -10.24 8.22 10.98
CA SER A 3 -8.85 8.64 11.08
C SER A 3 -7.93 7.71 10.28
N ASP A 4 -6.73 8.16 9.89
CA ASP A 4 -5.72 7.33 9.21
C ASP A 4 -5.46 6.03 9.99
N VAL A 5 -5.53 6.10 11.32
CA VAL A 5 -5.32 4.98 12.25
C VAL A 5 -6.36 3.88 12.01
N ASP A 6 -7.64 4.23 11.88
CA ASP A 6 -8.72 3.25 11.64
C ASP A 6 -8.57 2.55 10.29
N PHE A 7 -8.03 3.23 9.28
CA PHE A 7 -7.75 2.60 7.99
C PHE A 7 -6.56 1.66 8.05
N LEU A 8 -5.46 2.07 8.71
CA LEU A 8 -4.25 1.27 8.80
C LEU A 8 -4.45 0.01 9.64
N GLU A 9 -5.22 0.07 10.73
CA GLU A 9 -5.59 -1.11 11.50
C GLU A 9 -6.41 -2.12 10.66
N ARG A 10 -7.36 -1.62 9.86
CA ARG A 10 -8.11 -2.47 8.93
C ARG A 10 -7.20 -3.06 7.85
N LEU A 11 -6.26 -2.26 7.33
CA LEU A 11 -5.29 -2.73 6.36
C LEU A 11 -4.42 -3.85 6.94
N GLU A 12 -3.94 -3.72 8.19
CA GLU A 12 -3.20 -4.80 8.86
C GLU A 12 -4.01 -6.09 8.96
N ILE A 13 -5.29 -6.00 9.34
CA ILE A 13 -6.19 -7.17 9.41
C ILE A 13 -6.34 -7.84 8.03
N LEU A 14 -6.54 -7.03 6.98
CA LEU A 14 -6.65 -7.52 5.60
C LEU A 14 -5.37 -8.22 5.15
N LEU A 15 -4.21 -7.67 5.53
CA LEU A 15 -2.91 -8.21 5.17
C LEU A 15 -2.55 -9.48 5.97
N ASP A 16 -3.03 -9.63 7.19
CA ASP A 16 -2.78 -10.86 7.96
C ASP A 16 -3.45 -12.07 7.30
N GLN A 17 -4.65 -11.87 6.75
CA GLN A 17 -5.47 -12.96 6.19
C GLN A 17 -6.05 -12.62 4.81
N PRO A 18 -5.20 -12.38 3.79
CA PRO A 18 -5.62 -11.85 2.50
C PRO A 18 -6.60 -12.79 1.76
N GLY A 19 -6.45 -14.10 1.95
CA GLY A 19 -7.34 -15.11 1.37
C GLY A 19 -8.79 -15.00 1.85
N MET A 20 -9.05 -14.58 3.10
CA MET A 20 -10.42 -14.41 3.59
C MET A 20 -11.16 -13.25 2.92
N PHE A 21 -10.39 -12.27 2.43
CA PHE A 21 -10.92 -11.06 1.79
C PHE A 21 -10.78 -11.11 0.27
N ASN A 22 -10.47 -12.28 -0.30
CA ASN A 22 -10.23 -12.47 -1.72
C ASN A 22 -9.15 -11.52 -2.30
N ILE A 23 -8.15 -11.17 -1.49
CA ILE A 23 -6.97 -10.43 -1.92
C ILE A 23 -5.97 -11.45 -2.46
N GLN A 24 -5.74 -11.42 -3.76
CA GLN A 24 -4.84 -12.36 -4.44
C GLN A 24 -3.55 -11.68 -4.87
N ARG A 25 -3.58 -10.36 -5.07
CA ARG A 25 -2.44 -9.57 -5.56
C ARG A 25 -2.46 -8.13 -5.05
N VAL A 26 -1.34 -7.42 -5.25
CA VAL A 26 -1.18 -6.02 -4.83
C VAL A 26 -2.20 -5.06 -5.45
N GLU A 27 -2.66 -5.33 -6.67
CA GLU A 27 -3.66 -4.50 -7.35
C GLU A 27 -5.03 -4.56 -6.64
N ASP A 28 -5.37 -5.68 -6.02
CA ASP A 28 -6.60 -5.81 -5.25
C ASP A 28 -6.54 -4.91 -4.00
N ILE A 29 -5.35 -4.78 -3.39
CA ILE A 29 -5.10 -3.83 -2.30
C ILE A 29 -5.20 -2.40 -2.82
N GLN A 30 -4.63 -2.10 -3.99
CA GLN A 30 -4.75 -0.77 -4.60
C GLN A 30 -6.22 -0.38 -4.81
N MET A 31 -7.08 -1.30 -5.22
CA MET A 31 -8.52 -1.03 -5.37
C MET A 31 -9.17 -0.59 -4.05
N ILE A 32 -8.73 -1.13 -2.90
CA ILE A 32 -9.22 -0.71 -1.58
C ILE A 32 -8.83 0.75 -1.30
N PHE A 33 -7.58 1.13 -1.59
CA PHE A 33 -7.14 2.52 -1.50
C PHE A 33 -7.93 3.44 -2.43
N THR A 34 -8.13 3.04 -3.69
CA THR A 34 -8.92 3.78 -4.67
C THR A 34 -10.36 3.99 -4.18
N ALA A 35 -10.99 2.97 -3.59
CA ALA A 35 -12.33 3.08 -3.02
C ALA A 35 -12.37 4.07 -1.85
N GLU A 36 -11.42 3.99 -0.91
CA GLU A 36 -11.35 4.92 0.21
C GLU A 36 -11.16 6.38 -0.25
N ILE A 37 -10.28 6.61 -1.23
CA ILE A 37 -9.98 7.94 -1.75
C ILE A 37 -11.16 8.52 -2.53
N HIS A 38 -11.73 7.76 -3.48
CA HIS A 38 -12.70 8.31 -4.44
C HIS A 38 -14.16 8.11 -4.03
N ILE A 39 -14.49 7.00 -3.38
CA ILE A 39 -15.87 6.70 -2.96
C ILE A 39 -16.12 7.29 -1.58
N ASN A 40 -15.26 6.98 -0.62
CA ASN A 40 -15.42 7.44 0.77
C ASN A 40 -14.86 8.85 0.99
N ARG A 41 -14.19 9.44 -0.01
CA ARG A 41 -13.57 10.78 0.05
C ARG A 41 -12.62 10.93 1.24
N ASN A 42 -11.87 9.88 1.53
CA ASN A 42 -10.93 9.86 2.63
C ASN A 42 -9.59 10.49 2.22
N GLU A 43 -9.48 11.80 2.39
CA GLU A 43 -8.28 12.58 2.04
C GLU A 43 -7.02 12.07 2.76
N SER A 44 -7.16 11.64 4.01
CA SER A 44 -6.08 11.05 4.81
C SER A 44 -5.46 9.82 4.17
N VAL A 45 -6.29 8.92 3.66
CA VAL A 45 -5.81 7.72 2.93
C VAL A 45 -5.12 8.14 1.63
N GLY A 46 -5.60 9.21 0.98
CA GLY A 46 -4.95 9.81 -0.19
C GLY A 46 -3.56 10.33 0.11
N ASP A 47 -3.42 11.13 1.17
CA ASP A 47 -2.13 11.67 1.61
C ASP A 47 -1.17 10.57 2.05
N TRP A 48 -1.67 9.55 2.76
CA TRP A 48 -0.89 8.38 3.12
C TRP A 48 -0.39 7.64 1.87
N SER A 49 -1.28 7.37 0.91
CA SER A 49 -0.94 6.67 -0.34
C SER A 49 0.09 7.44 -1.16
N LEU A 50 0.00 8.77 -1.20
CA LEU A 50 0.99 9.63 -1.87
C LEU A 50 2.37 9.55 -1.20
N ARG A 51 2.43 9.62 0.14
CA ARG A 51 3.69 9.47 0.90
C ARG A 51 4.29 8.08 0.71
N PHE A 52 3.46 7.04 0.77
CA PHE A 52 3.89 5.66 0.52
C PHE A 52 4.43 5.49 -0.90
N SER A 53 3.78 6.08 -1.91
CA SER A 53 4.26 6.02 -3.29
C SER A 53 5.65 6.61 -3.46
N ARG A 54 5.94 7.75 -2.81
CA ARG A 54 7.28 8.36 -2.82
C ARG A 54 8.30 7.44 -2.14
N PHE A 55 7.94 6.88 -0.99
CA PHE A 55 8.79 5.92 -0.29
C PHE A 55 9.12 4.70 -1.16
N VAL A 56 8.15 4.11 -1.86
CA VAL A 56 8.38 2.93 -2.72
C VAL A 56 9.34 3.27 -3.87
N ILE A 57 9.22 4.45 -4.48
CA ILE A 57 10.14 4.93 -5.52
C ILE A 57 11.57 5.02 -4.97
N GLU A 58 11.73 5.58 -3.77
CA GLU A 58 13.03 5.72 -3.09
C GLU A 58 13.60 4.35 -2.66
N ASP A 59 12.83 3.49 -2.01
CA ASP A 59 13.27 2.17 -1.49
C ASP A 59 13.64 1.21 -2.64
N CYS A 60 12.90 1.27 -3.75
CA CYS A 60 13.20 0.48 -4.95
C CYS A 60 14.28 1.11 -5.86
N ASN A 61 14.78 2.30 -5.52
CA ASN A 61 15.77 3.07 -6.29
C ASN A 61 15.43 3.11 -7.79
N THR A 62 14.22 3.56 -8.11
CA THR A 62 13.67 3.52 -9.47
C THR A 62 13.25 4.90 -9.96
N ASP A 63 13.38 5.17 -11.26
CA ASP A 63 12.97 6.43 -11.89
C ASP A 63 11.50 6.43 -12.37
N LEU A 64 10.72 5.41 -11.97
CA LEU A 64 9.33 5.21 -12.39
C LEU A 64 8.34 6.14 -11.67
N GLN A 65 8.61 7.45 -11.64
CA GLN A 65 7.80 8.45 -10.91
C GLN A 65 6.35 8.58 -11.42
N ASN A 66 6.09 8.13 -12.65
CA ASN A 66 4.74 8.12 -13.24
C ASN A 66 3.96 6.84 -12.94
N PHE A 67 4.55 5.88 -12.23
CA PHE A 67 3.92 4.63 -11.87
C PHE A 67 3.38 4.74 -10.45
N ASP A 68 2.16 4.24 -10.25
CA ASP A 68 1.67 4.03 -8.90
C ASP A 68 2.50 2.94 -8.19
N TRP A 69 2.51 2.98 -6.86
CA TRP A 69 3.27 2.04 -6.04
C TRP A 69 2.90 0.58 -6.33
N SER A 70 1.65 0.28 -6.72
CA SER A 70 1.22 -1.10 -6.96
C SER A 70 1.88 -1.68 -8.21
N ARG A 71 2.04 -0.87 -9.27
CA ARG A 71 2.74 -1.25 -10.50
C ARG A 71 4.23 -1.42 -10.26
N ILE A 72 4.83 -0.56 -9.44
CA ILE A 72 6.23 -0.73 -9.04
C ILE A 72 6.38 -2.05 -8.30
N ILE A 73 5.55 -2.32 -7.28
CA ILE A 73 5.59 -3.59 -6.54
C ILE A 73 5.41 -4.77 -7.49
N ARG A 74 4.46 -4.70 -8.42
CA ARG A 74 4.23 -5.74 -9.43
C ARG A 74 5.49 -6.02 -10.26
N LEU A 75 6.16 -4.99 -10.74
CA LEU A 75 7.38 -5.14 -11.56
C LEU A 75 8.51 -5.85 -10.80
N TYR A 76 8.59 -5.63 -9.50
CA TYR A 76 9.62 -6.22 -8.63
C TYR A 76 9.16 -7.54 -7.97
N SER A 77 7.98 -8.05 -8.33
CA SER A 77 7.40 -9.28 -7.78
C SER A 77 7.37 -10.40 -8.80
N GLY A 78 7.86 -11.58 -8.43
CA GLY A 78 7.86 -12.76 -9.32
C GLY A 78 6.52 -13.49 -9.43
N SER A 79 5.55 -13.19 -8.56
CA SER A 79 4.21 -13.79 -8.57
C SER A 79 3.19 -12.89 -7.85
N ASP A 80 1.91 -13.25 -7.91
CA ASP A 80 0.83 -12.59 -7.18
C ASP A 80 1.05 -12.64 -5.65
N ALA A 81 1.38 -13.82 -5.11
CA ALA A 81 1.70 -13.98 -3.69
C ALA A 81 2.91 -13.12 -3.28
N HIS A 82 3.97 -13.12 -4.09
CA HIS A 82 5.15 -12.30 -3.82
C HIS A 82 4.84 -10.80 -3.84
N SER A 83 3.84 -10.36 -4.62
CA SER A 83 3.42 -8.95 -4.64
C SER A 83 2.78 -8.51 -3.32
N ILE A 84 2.05 -9.41 -2.66
CA ILE A 84 1.50 -9.16 -1.33
C ILE A 84 2.62 -9.14 -0.30
N ASP A 85 3.56 -10.08 -0.35
CA ASP A 85 4.68 -10.15 0.60
C ASP A 85 5.62 -8.94 0.48
N LEU A 86 5.88 -8.49 -0.75
CA LEU A 86 6.66 -7.28 -1.00
C LEU A 86 5.92 -6.04 -0.49
N PHE A 87 4.60 -5.93 -0.75
CA PHE A 87 3.79 -4.85 -0.19
C PHE A 87 3.86 -4.81 1.34
N LYS A 88 3.65 -5.94 2.03
CA LYS A 88 3.78 -6.03 3.50
C LYS A 88 5.15 -5.56 4.00
N THR A 89 6.21 -5.99 3.33
CA THR A 89 7.58 -5.61 3.66
C THR A 89 7.80 -4.10 3.53
N LEU A 90 7.33 -3.51 2.44
CA LEU A 90 7.44 -2.08 2.18
C LEU A 90 6.61 -1.25 3.16
N VAL A 91 5.38 -1.68 3.48
CA VAL A 91 4.54 -1.02 4.49
C VAL A 91 5.22 -1.03 5.86
N LYS A 92 5.78 -2.17 6.27
CA LYS A 92 6.54 -2.26 7.53
C LYS A 92 7.72 -1.28 7.58
N ARG A 93 8.54 -1.27 6.53
CA ARG A 93 9.69 -0.35 6.42
C ARG A 93 9.25 1.11 6.39
N PHE A 94 8.18 1.41 5.67
CA PHE A 94 7.60 2.75 5.62
C PHE A 94 7.20 3.22 7.02
N SER A 95 6.44 2.40 7.76
CA SER A 95 6.06 2.72 9.15
C SER A 95 7.27 2.96 10.05
N GLU A 96 8.30 2.10 9.98
CA GLU A 96 9.54 2.26 10.74
C GLU A 96 10.30 3.56 10.38
N SER A 97 10.24 4.00 9.12
CA SER A 97 10.85 5.25 8.66
C SER A 97 10.16 6.51 9.21
N GLN A 98 8.85 6.42 9.48
CA GLN A 98 8.08 7.55 10.01
C GLN A 98 8.33 7.75 11.51
N VAL A 99 8.66 6.69 12.26
CA VAL A 99 8.96 6.76 13.71
C VAL A 99 10.32 7.41 14.00
N LYS A 100 11.22 7.47 13.00
CA LYS A 100 12.57 8.04 13.13
C LYS A 100 12.65 9.54 12.80
N ARG A 101 11.52 10.22 12.60
CA ARG A 101 11.43 11.67 12.41
C ARG A 101 10.74 12.32 13.60
#